data_AF-A0A7X5Q3S1-F1
#
_entry.id   AF-A0A7X5Q3S1-F1
#
_cell.length_a   1.000
_cell.length_b   1.000
_cell.length_c   1.000
_cell.angle_alpha   90.00
_cell.angle_beta   90.00
_cell.angle_gamma   90.00
#
_symmetry.space_group_name_H-M   'P 1'
#
loop_
_entity.id
_entity.type
_entity.pdbx_description
1 polymer ?
#
loop_
_entity_poly.entity_id
_entity_poly.type
_entity_poly.pdbx_seq_one_letter_code
_entity_poly.pdbx_strand_id
1 'polypeptide(L)' 'RSVKYEDIYLRGYESLKDVRQGLKKYFEFYNEKRPHQGLEYRTPAEVYFEK' A
#
# COMPACT_ATOMS: atom_id res chain seq x y z
N ARG A 1 7.15 6.36 4.54
CA ARG A 1 7.19 5.16 5.41
C ARG A 1 7.16 3.91 4.51
N SER A 2 7.67 2.76 4.94
CA SER A 2 7.76 1.56 4.10
C SER A 2 6.78 0.46 4.53
N VAL A 3 6.41 -0.41 3.59
CA VAL A 3 5.51 -1.55 3.80
C VAL A 3 5.97 -2.50 4.92
N LYS A 4 7.28 -2.58 5.17
CA LYS A 4 7.81 -3.41 6.26
C LYS A 4 7.32 -2.93 7.62
N TYR A 5 7.39 -1.62 7.87
CA TYR A 5 7.01 -1.03 9.15
C TYR A 5 5.52 -0.75 9.27
N GLU A 6 4.82 -0.50 8.15
CA GLU A 6 3.38 -0.19 8.17
C GLU A 6 2.49 -1.43 8.03
N ASP A 7 3.01 -2.57 7.58
CA ASP A 7 2.23 -3.81 7.41
C ASP A 7 2.94 -5.05 7.99
N ILE A 8 4.08 -5.44 7.43
CA ILE A 8 4.69 -6.76 7.71
C ILE A 8 5.03 -6.94 9.20
N TYR A 9 5.76 -6.00 9.80
CA TYR A 9 6.19 -6.12 11.20
C TYR A 9 5.06 -5.90 12.19
N LEU A 10 4.03 -5.12 11.83
CA LEU A 10 2.88 -4.88 12.71
C LEU A 10 1.91 -6.05 12.74
N ARG A 11 1.77 -6.75 11.62
CA ARG A 11 0.78 -7.83 11.49
C ARG A 11 1.32 -9.21 11.78
N GLY A 12 2.64 -9.41 11.70
CA GLY A 12 3.29 -10.65 12.12
C GLY A 12 2.70 -11.91 11.47
N TYR A 13 2.41 -11.86 10.17
CA TYR A 13 1.73 -12.94 9.46
C TYR A 13 2.40 -14.31 9.67
N GLU A 14 1.59 -15.34 9.90
CA GLU A 14 2.05 -16.70 10.18
C GLU A 14 2.29 -17.53 8.90
N SER A 15 1.71 -17.11 7.77
CA SER A 15 1.84 -17.84 6.51
C SER A 15 2.05 -16.92 5.30
N LEU A 16 2.71 -17.44 4.27
CA LEU A 16 2.87 -16.73 3.00
C LEU A 16 1.54 -16.42 2.32
N LYS A 17 0.51 -17.24 2.54
CA LYS A 17 -0.83 -17.00 2.03
C LYS A 17 -1.43 -15.74 2.64
N ASP A 18 -1.22 -15.52 3.94
CA ASP A 18 -1.73 -14.35 4.64
C ASP A 18 -0.93 -13.10 4.28
N VAL A 19 0.40 -13.21 4.15
CA VAL A 19 1.25 -12.13 3.64
C VAL A 19 0.76 -11.66 2.27
N ARG A 20 0.47 -12.57 1.34
CA ARG A 20 -0.01 -12.19 -0.01
C ARG A 20 -1.33 -11.44 0.03
N GLN A 21 -2.30 -11.90 0.84
CA GLN A 21 -3.59 -11.22 1.00
C GLN A 21 -3.42 -9.84 1.66
N GLY A 22 -2.55 -9.77 2.67
CA GLY A 22 -2.17 -8.56 3.36
C GLY A 22 -1.57 -7.50 2.45
N LEU A 23 -0.53 -7.89 1.71
CA LEU A 23 0.15 -7.02 0.75
C LEU A 23 -0.80 -6.54 -0.34
N LYS A 24 -1.70 -7.39 -0.84
CA LYS A 24 -2.72 -6.96 -1.80
C LYS A 24 -3.54 -5.80 -1.25
N LYS A 25 -4.07 -5.93 -0.02
CA LYS A 25 -4.85 -4.87 0.64
C LYS A 25 -4.03 -3.62 0.89
N TYR A 26 -2.78 -3.78 1.35
CA TYR A 26 -1.89 -2.65 1.60
C TYR A 26 -1.60 -1.85 0.33
N PHE A 27 -1.26 -2.51 -0.78
CA PHE A 27 -0.93 -1.83 -2.04
C PHE A 27 -2.17 -1.23 -2.71
N GLU A 28 -3.34 -1.86 -2.60
CA GLU A 28 -4.60 -1.24 -3.04
C GLU A 28 -4.84 0.09 -2.29
N PHE A 29 -4.69 0.11 -0.96
CA PHE A 29 -4.79 1.35 -0.20
C PHE A 29 -3.70 2.37 -0.57
N TYR A 30 -2.44 1.94 -0.67
CA TYR A 30 -1.31 2.81 -0.97
C TYR A 30 -1.46 3.51 -2.34
N ASN A 31 -1.93 2.76 -3.33
CA ASN A 31 -2.04 3.22 -4.72
C ASN A 31 -3.35 3.98 -4.99
N GLU A 32 -4.48 3.59 -4.40
CA GLU A 32 -5.80 4.14 -4.76
C GLU A 32 -6.35 5.14 -3.74
N LYS A 33 -5.83 5.14 -2.50
CA LYS A 33 -6.48 5.86 -1.39
C LYS A 33 -5.56 6.78 -0.61
N ARG A 34 -4.25 6.51 -0.57
CA ARG A 34 -3.28 7.30 0.21
C ARG A 34 -2.80 8.51 -0.63
N PRO A 35 -3.02 9.75 -0.19
CA PRO A 35 -2.37 10.92 -0.74
C PRO A 35 -0.86 10.88 -0.50
N HIS A 36 -0.06 11.26 -1.49
CA HIS A 36 1.39 11.38 -1.35
C HIS A 36 1.83 12.83 -1.52
N GLN A 37 2.53 13.38 -0.52
CA GLN A 37 3.00 14.76 -0.56
C GLN A 37 3.89 15.04 -1.77
N GLY A 38 4.72 14.07 -2.19
CA GLY A 38 5.54 14.18 -3.40
C GLY A 38 4.76 14.11 -4.72
N LEU A 39 3.47 13.79 -4.67
CA LEU A 39 2.54 13.78 -5.80
C LEU A 39 1.48 14.87 -5.66
N GLU A 40 1.78 15.98 -4.98
CA GLU A 40 0.83 17.07 -4.72
C GLU A 40 -0.46 16.60 -4.03
N TYR A 41 -0.33 15.64 -3.10
CA TYR A 41 -1.45 15.00 -2.41
C TYR A 41 -2.41 14.22 -3.31
N ARG A 42 -2.00 13.90 -4.54
CA ARG A 42 -2.66 12.87 -5.36
C ARG A 42 -2.17 11.48 -4.96
N THR A 43 -2.96 10.49 -5.36
CA THR A 43 -2.65 9.07 -5.24
C THR A 43 -1.81 8.60 -6.43
N PRO A 44 -1.04 7.51 -6.31
CA PRO A 44 -0.28 6.97 -7.42
C PRO A 44 -1.18 6.55 -8.59
N ALA A 45 -2.38 6.04 -8.30
CA ALA A 45 -3.36 5.70 -9.33
C ALA A 45 -3.75 6.93 -10.18
N GLU A 46 -4.04 8.06 -9.54
CA GLU A 46 -4.39 9.32 -10.24
C GLU A 46 -3.26 9.87 -11.10
N VAL A 47 -1.99 9.61 -10.74
CA VAL A 47 -0.83 10.14 -11.48
C VAL A 47 -0.41 9.23 -12.63
N TYR A 48 -0.45 7.91 -12.44
CA TYR A 48 0.17 6.96 -13.37
C TYR A 48 -0.82 6.16 -14.22
N PHE A 49 -2.09 6.12 -13.86
CA PHE A 49 -3.08 5.25 -14.49
C PHE A 49 -4.31 6.02 -14.97
N GLU A 50 -4.10 7.20 -15.60
CA GLU A 50 -5.13 8.09 -16.19
C GLU A 50 -6.52 7.44 -16.27
N LYS A 51 -7.45 7.91 -15.42
CA LYS A 51 -8.88 7.61 -15.55
C LYS A 51 -9.58 8.75 -16.26
#